data_AF-A0A935DH30-F1
#
_entry.id   AF-A0A935DH30-F1
#
_cell.length_a   1.000
_cell.length_b   1.000
_cell.length_c   1.000
_cell.angle_alpha   90.00
_cell.angle_beta   90.00
_cell.angle_gamma   90.00
#
_symmetry.space_group_name_H-M   'P 1'
#
loop_
_entity.id
_entity.type
_entity.pdbx_description
1 polymer ?
#
loop_
_entity_poly.entity_id
_entity_poly.type
_entity_poly.pdbx_seq_one_letter_code
_entity_poly.pdbx_strand_id
1 'polypeptide(L)'
;MDRRSFAIRALGLAGCLALALSGADASAQTTTTVEVRVGETVSFALPRLVQIIDTEDHSIATMVVMPDGQARVTGVAVGRTRIIGRDIAQLPLIFPVTVVPARP
;
A
#
# COMPACT_ATOMS: atom_id res chain seq x y z
N MET A 1 21.17 -3.38 -68.70
CA MET A 1 21.48 -2.12 -69.41
C MET A 1 20.21 -1.28 -69.48
N ASP A 2 19.67 -0.81 -68.36
CA ASP A 2 20.13 0.28 -67.48
C ASP A 2 19.72 1.67 -68.00
N ARG A 3 18.86 2.35 -67.22
CA ARG A 3 18.98 3.73 -66.70
C ARG A 3 17.57 4.25 -66.35
N ARG A 4 17.17 4.19 -65.06
CA ARG A 4 17.38 5.22 -64.02
C ARG A 4 16.66 6.54 -64.33
N SER A 5 15.62 6.84 -63.57
CA SER A 5 15.17 8.19 -63.16
C SER A 5 14.21 7.97 -61.96
N PHE A 6 14.67 8.02 -60.71
CA PHE A 6 14.90 9.19 -59.85
C PHE A 6 13.71 10.16 -59.74
N ALA A 7 12.92 9.98 -58.67
CA ALA A 7 12.09 11.00 -58.01
C ALA A 7 11.97 10.58 -56.53
N ILE A 8 12.91 10.94 -55.66
CA ILE A 8 12.85 12.12 -54.76
C ILE A 8 11.53 12.19 -53.98
N ARG A 9 11.55 11.90 -52.68
CA ARG A 9 11.46 12.92 -51.61
C ARG A 9 11.51 12.30 -50.22
N ALA A 10 12.60 12.63 -49.53
CA ALA A 10 12.69 12.61 -48.09
C ALA A 10 11.60 13.51 -47.48
N LEU A 11 10.85 12.96 -46.53
CA LEU A 11 10.07 13.62 -45.49
C LEU A 11 9.70 12.45 -44.56
N GLY A 12 10.06 12.36 -43.29
CA GLY A 12 10.58 13.29 -42.31
C GLY A 12 10.20 12.62 -40.99
N LEU A 13 11.13 12.56 -40.03
CA LEU A 13 10.90 12.01 -38.70
C LEU A 13 9.65 12.64 -38.05
N ALA A 14 8.59 11.85 -37.84
CA ALA A 14 7.53 12.11 -36.87
C ALA A 14 6.69 10.83 -36.74
N GLY A 15 6.49 10.21 -35.59
CA GLY A 15 6.99 10.49 -34.26
C GLY A 15 6.84 9.22 -33.45
N CYS A 16 7.76 9.02 -32.51
CA CYS A 16 7.54 8.15 -31.37
C CYS A 16 6.37 8.74 -30.56
N LEU A 17 5.14 8.45 -30.96
CA LEU A 17 3.98 8.74 -30.12
C LEU A 17 3.89 7.60 -29.13
N ALA A 18 4.56 7.82 -28.00
CA ALA A 18 4.47 7.02 -26.80
C ALA A 18 3.00 6.86 -26.39
N LEU A 19 2.40 5.72 -26.71
CA LEU A 19 1.31 5.18 -25.89
C LEU A 19 1.92 4.38 -24.74
N ALA A 20 2.64 5.10 -23.88
CA ALA A 20 2.77 4.72 -22.49
C ALA A 20 1.47 5.15 -21.80
N LEU A 21 0.37 4.44 -22.08
CA LEU A 21 -0.77 4.46 -21.16
C LEU A 21 -0.35 3.68 -19.93
N SER A 22 0.25 4.44 -19.03
CA SER A 22 0.30 4.22 -17.59
C SER A 22 -1.09 3.80 -17.10
N GLY A 23 -1.29 2.50 -17.04
CA GLY A 23 -2.31 1.85 -16.23
C GLY A 23 -1.66 1.05 -15.11
N ALA A 24 -0.60 1.61 -14.51
CA ALA A 24 0.05 1.07 -13.32
C ALA A 24 -0.41 1.84 -12.07
N ASP A 25 -1.73 1.97 -11.88
CA ASP A 25 -2.28 2.12 -10.53
C ASP A 25 -2.58 0.73 -9.99
N ALA A 26 -1.56 -0.14 -10.03
CA ALA A 26 -1.48 -1.23 -9.08
C ALA A 26 -1.22 -0.56 -7.74
N SER A 27 -2.31 -0.20 -7.06
CA SER A 27 -2.37 0.26 -5.68
C SER A 27 -1.25 -0.42 -4.91
N ALA A 28 -0.18 0.32 -4.64
CA ALA A 28 0.96 -0.18 -3.91
C ALA A 28 0.47 -0.42 -2.49
N GLN A 29 -0.02 -1.64 -2.26
CA GLN A 29 -0.54 -2.13 -1.00
C GLN A 29 0.61 -2.07 0.02
N THR A 30 0.74 -0.92 0.66
CA THR A 30 1.79 -0.64 1.63
C THR A 30 1.49 -1.53 2.82
N THR A 31 2.15 -2.67 2.85
CA THR A 31 1.95 -3.71 3.85
C THR A 31 2.99 -3.48 4.94
N THR A 32 2.62 -2.79 6.01
CA THR A 32 3.45 -2.70 7.21
C THR A 32 3.04 -3.85 8.12
N THR A 33 3.94 -4.82 8.29
CA THR A 33 3.75 -5.92 9.26
C THR A 33 3.97 -5.40 10.67
N VAL A 34 3.02 -5.68 11.56
CA VAL A 34 3.07 -5.28 12.97
C VAL A 34 3.27 -6.52 13.84
N GLU A 35 4.34 -6.55 14.61
CA GLU A 35 4.54 -7.53 15.67
C GLU A 35 4.36 -6.85 17.03
N VAL A 36 3.52 -7.43 17.89
CA VAL A 36 3.23 -6.89 19.22
C VAL A 36 3.12 -8.03 20.22
N ARG A 37 3.46 -7.79 21.49
CA ARG A 37 3.26 -8.77 22.56
C ARG A 37 1.87 -8.63 23.16
N VAL A 38 1.36 -9.71 23.74
CA VAL A 38 0.13 -9.65 24.56
C VAL A 38 0.31 -8.63 25.68
N GLY A 39 -0.65 -7.71 25.79
CA GLY A 39 -0.66 -6.63 26.78
C GLY A 39 0.21 -5.42 26.42
N GLU A 40 1.02 -5.49 25.36
CA GLU A 40 1.83 -4.37 24.90
C GLU A 40 1.12 -3.56 23.81
N THR A 41 1.57 -2.32 23.64
CA THR A 41 1.11 -1.42 22.58
C THR A 41 2.30 -0.94 21.77
N VAL A 42 2.23 -1.11 20.44
CA VAL A 42 3.22 -0.59 19.50
C VAL A 42 2.61 0.59 18.76
N SER A 43 3.41 1.65 18.58
CA SER A 43 3.02 2.82 17.79
C SER A 43 3.83 2.87 16.50
N PHE A 44 3.20 3.22 15.39
CA PHE A 44 3.88 3.48 14.13
C PHE A 44 3.18 4.59 13.34
N ALA A 45 3.93 5.30 12.52
CA ALA A 45 3.37 6.31 11.62
C ALA A 45 2.61 5.63 10.49
N LEU A 46 1.38 6.07 10.23
CA LEU A 46 0.65 5.63 9.06
C LEU A 46 1.23 6.28 7.80
N PRO A 47 1.33 5.56 6.68
CA PRO A 47 1.80 6.14 5.42
C PRO A 47 0.85 7.21 4.87
N ARG A 48 -0.42 7.19 5.30
CA ARG A 48 -1.48 8.13 4.94
C ARG A 48 -2.48 8.25 6.09
N LEU A 49 -3.23 9.35 6.12
CA LEU A 49 -4.34 9.52 7.05
C LEU A 49 -5.45 8.51 6.73
N VAL A 50 -5.82 7.71 7.74
CA VAL A 50 -6.88 6.71 7.70
C VAL A 50 -8.14 7.30 8.30
N GLN A 51 -9.29 7.16 7.62
CA GLN A 51 -10.60 7.62 8.11
C GLN A 51 -11.40 6.50 8.76
N ILE A 52 -11.29 5.28 8.25
CA ILE A 52 -12.05 4.11 8.70
C ILE A 52 -11.06 3.03 9.07
N ILE A 53 -11.27 2.41 10.23
CA ILE A 53 -10.45 1.32 10.75
C ILE A 53 -11.38 0.18 11.10
N ASP A 54 -11.04 -1.01 10.63
CA ASP A 54 -11.66 -2.25 11.05
C ASP A 54 -10.58 -3.28 11.42
N THR A 55 -10.88 -4.16 12.37
CA THR A 55 -9.99 -5.25 12.76
C THR A 55 -10.69 -6.57 12.56
N GLU A 56 -10.10 -7.46 11.77
CA GLU A 56 -10.69 -8.76 11.41
C GLU A 56 -11.02 -9.61 12.65
N ASP A 57 -10.14 -9.56 13.65
CA ASP A 57 -10.34 -10.22 14.94
C ASP A 57 -9.87 -9.35 16.11
N HIS A 58 -10.83 -8.71 16.77
CA HIS A 58 -10.62 -7.85 17.93
C HIS A 58 -10.22 -8.62 19.20
N SER A 59 -10.39 -9.95 19.23
CA SER A 59 -9.93 -10.79 20.34
C SER A 59 -8.42 -11.03 20.30
N ILE A 60 -7.78 -10.82 19.14
CA ILE A 60 -6.33 -10.98 18.94
C ILE A 60 -5.62 -9.64 19.11
N ALA A 61 -6.07 -8.58 18.43
CA ALA A 61 -5.48 -7.25 18.54
C ALA A 61 -6.52 -6.16 18.36
N THR A 62 -6.21 -4.95 18.81
CA THR A 62 -7.03 -3.74 18.55
C THR A 62 -6.14 -2.61 18.04
N MET A 63 -6.72 -1.64 17.33
CA MET A 63 -6.00 -0.47 16.84
C MET A 63 -6.79 0.81 17.07
N VAL A 64 -6.05 1.87 17.42
CA VAL A 64 -6.55 3.24 17.45
C VAL A 64 -5.63 4.12 16.61
N VAL A 65 -6.21 5.00 15.81
CA VAL A 65 -5.44 6.05 15.12
C VAL A 65 -5.54 7.34 15.89
N MET A 66 -4.37 7.89 16.18
CA MET A 66 -4.18 9.11 16.94
C MET A 66 -4.28 10.34 16.01
N PRO A 67 -4.66 11.51 16.53
CA PRO A 67 -4.79 12.73 15.73
C PRO A 67 -3.48 13.20 15.06
N ASP A 68 -2.33 12.76 15.57
CA ASP A 68 -1.00 13.04 15.02
C ASP A 68 -0.64 12.16 13.81
N GLY A 69 -1.56 11.29 13.37
CA GLY A 69 -1.35 10.37 12.25
C GLY A 69 -0.63 9.07 12.64
N GLN A 70 -0.40 8.82 13.94
CA GLN A 70 0.14 7.54 14.40
C GLN A 70 -0.97 6.52 14.63
N ALA A 71 -0.69 5.27 14.28
CA ALA A 71 -1.48 4.12 14.69
C ALA A 71 -0.87 3.51 15.96
N ARG A 72 -1.73 3.17 16.92
CA ARG A 72 -1.39 2.39 18.10
C ARG A 72 -2.10 1.05 18.03
N VAL A 73 -1.33 -0.04 18.04
CA VAL A 73 -1.84 -1.40 18.01
C VAL A 73 -1.55 -2.07 19.35
N THR A 74 -2.58 -2.62 19.98
CA THR A 74 -2.47 -3.35 21.25
C THR A 74 -2.70 -4.84 21.02
N GLY A 75 -1.78 -5.67 21.51
CA GLY A 75 -1.94 -7.12 21.49
C GLY A 75 -2.86 -7.61 22.60
N VAL A 76 -3.92 -8.36 22.26
CA VAL A 76 -4.92 -8.86 23.21
C VAL A 76 -4.69 -10.35 23.51
N ALA A 77 -4.55 -11.18 22.48
CA ALA A 77 -4.29 -12.61 22.60
C ALA A 77 -3.29 -13.07 21.53
N VAL A 78 -2.55 -14.14 21.83
CA VAL A 78 -1.58 -14.71 20.89
C VAL A 78 -2.32 -15.19 19.63
N GLY A 79 -1.83 -14.78 18.46
CA GLY A 79 -2.48 -15.11 17.20
C GLY A 79 -2.04 -14.23 16.05
N ARG A 80 -2.78 -14.34 14.94
CA ARG A 80 -2.60 -13.51 13.75
C ARG A 80 -3.94 -12.89 13.37
N THR A 81 -3.93 -11.61 13.07
CA THR A 81 -5.10 -10.86 12.60
C THR A 81 -4.68 -9.83 11.56
N ARG A 82 -5.63 -9.13 10.96
CA ARG A 82 -5.39 -8.05 10.03
C ARG A 82 -6.18 -6.84 10.46
N ILE A 83 -5.54 -5.68 10.42
CA ILE A 83 -6.21 -4.41 10.56
C ILE A 83 -6.32 -3.79 9.18
N ILE A 84 -7.50 -3.28 8.86
CA ILE A 84 -7.84 -2.72 7.56
C ILE A 84 -8.20 -1.25 7.78
N GLY A 85 -7.28 -0.38 7.37
CA GLY A 85 -7.54 1.05 7.25
C GLY A 85 -8.07 1.40 5.86
N ARG A 86 -8.84 2.48 5.74
CA ARG A 86 -9.15 3.12 4.45
C ARG A 86 -8.76 4.59 4.49
N ASP A 87 -8.05 5.04 3.47
CA ASP A 87 -7.68 6.45 3.32
C ASP A 87 -8.84 7.30 2.75
N ILE A 88 -8.60 8.60 2.55
CA ILE A 88 -9.58 9.54 2.00
C ILE A 88 -10.05 9.18 0.58
N ALA A 89 -9.23 8.44 -0.17
CA ALA A 89 -9.56 7.93 -1.50
C ALA A 89 -10.20 6.54 -1.44
N GLN A 90 -10.55 6.07 -0.23
CA GLN A 90 -11.09 4.75 0.08
C GLN A 90 -10.14 3.59 -0.28
N LEU A 91 -8.85 3.88 -0.50
CA LEU A 91 -7.87 2.86 -0.79
C LEU A 91 -7.56 2.05 0.48
N PRO A 92 -7.57 0.71 0.40
CA PRO A 92 -7.32 -0.13 1.56
C PRO A 92 -5.84 -0.09 1.95
N LEU A 93 -5.59 0.09 3.23
CA LEU A 93 -4.31 -0.03 3.90
C LEU A 93 -4.40 -1.26 4.81
N ILE A 94 -3.63 -2.31 4.51
CA ILE A 94 -3.71 -3.58 5.22
C ILE A 94 -2.46 -3.73 6.08
N PHE A 95 -2.69 -3.93 7.38
CA PHE A 95 -1.66 -4.12 8.39
C PHE A 95 -1.79 -5.53 8.97
N PRO A 96 -1.02 -6.52 8.48
CA PRO A 96 -0.94 -7.82 9.11
C PRO A 96 -0.36 -7.69 10.52
N VAL A 97 -1.05 -8.25 11.51
CA VAL A 97 -0.62 -8.22 12.91
C VAL A 97 -0.32 -9.63 13.37
N THR A 98 0.85 -9.81 13.96
CA THR A 98 1.20 -11.03 14.71
C THR A 98 1.36 -10.67 16.18
N VAL A 99 0.57 -11.32 17.03
CA VAL A 99 0.64 -11.15 18.47
C VAL A 99 1.38 -12.34 19.08
N VAL A 100 2.48 -12.05 19.77
CA VAL A 100 3.35 -13.06 20.40
C VAL A 100 3.19 -13.05 21.93
N PRO A 101 3.60 -14.12 22.64
CA PRO A 101 3.51 -14.16 24.10
C PRO A 101 4.22 -13.00 24.79
N ALA A 102 3.67 -12.61 25.96
CA ALA A 102 4.33 -11.67 26.86
C ALA A 102 5.71 -12.19 27.28
N ARG A 103 6.63 -11.27 27.60
CA ARG A 103 7.95 -11.66 28.13
C ARG A 103 7.74 -12.26 29.54
N PRO A 104 8.41 -13.37 29.88
CA PRO A 104 8.36 -13.95 31.23
C PRO A 104 8.94 -13.00 32.29
#